data_AF-J2GI69-F1
#
_entry.id   AF-J2GI69-F1
#
_cell.length_a   1.000
_cell.length_b   1.000
_cell.length_c   1.000
_cell.angle_alpha   90.00
_cell.angle_beta   90.00
_cell.angle_gamma   90.00
#
_symmetry.space_group_name_H-M   'P 1'
#
loop_
_entity.id
_entity.type
_entity.pdbx_description
1 polymer ?
#
loop_
_entity_poly.entity_id
_entity_poly.type
_entity_poly.pdbx_seq_one_letter_code
_entity_poly.pdbx_strand_id
1 'polypeptide(L)'
;FFNDTATTEIYTLSLHDALPIWRGMSIDTIAPDAESAEGLDGTYSYHFGAVKAGEALRIKFDGQIQPRALRVLEGDITIADDKTDLIAIPLSITVLP
;
A
#
# COMPACT_ATOMS: atom_id res chain seq x y z
N PHE A 1 9.72 36.93 9.20
CA PHE A 1 9.74 35.77 8.29
C PHE A 1 9.89 34.53 9.17
N PHE A 2 8.93 33.61 9.11
CA PHE A 2 8.91 32.40 9.93
C PHE A 2 9.92 31.40 9.37
N ASN A 3 10.84 30.96 10.23
CA ASN A 3 11.75 29.85 9.98
C ASN A 3 11.08 28.60 10.56
N ASP A 4 10.17 28.01 9.79
CA ASP A 4 9.62 26.70 10.15
C ASP A 4 10.63 25.67 9.63
N THR A 5 11.40 25.09 10.55
CA THR A 5 12.36 24.05 10.18
C THR A 5 11.54 22.80 9.95
N ALA A 6 11.37 22.41 8.68
CA ALA A 6 10.68 21.18 8.32
C ALA A 6 11.26 20.02 9.14
N THR A 7 10.42 19.37 9.93
CA THR A 7 10.83 18.28 10.81
C THR A 7 11.30 17.10 9.97
N THR A 8 12.43 16.49 10.36
CA THR A 8 13.07 15.36 9.65
C THR A 8 12.38 14.01 9.94
N GLU A 9 11.10 14.05 10.28
CA GLU A 9 10.29 12.89 10.65
C GLU A 9 9.21 12.73 9.58
N ILE A 10 9.27 11.59 8.88
CA ILE A 10 8.20 11.12 7.99
C ILE A 10 7.14 10.51 8.92
N TYR A 11 5.93 11.04 8.92
CA TYR A 11 4.85 10.56 9.76
C TYR A 11 4.13 9.38 9.05
N THR A 12 3.77 8.35 9.82
CA THR A 12 3.02 7.13 9.42
C THR A 12 3.01 6.74 7.93
N LEU A 13 3.85 5.78 7.53
CA LEU A 13 3.84 5.30 6.15
C LEU A 13 2.58 4.45 5.85
N SER A 14 1.76 4.84 4.87
CA SER A 14 0.50 4.18 4.52
C SER A 14 0.53 3.63 3.09
N LEU A 15 0.01 2.42 2.85
CA LEU A 15 -0.17 1.87 1.51
C LEU A 15 -1.59 2.16 0.98
N HIS A 16 -1.80 2.76 -0.19
CA HIS A 16 -3.15 2.93 -0.77
C HIS A 16 -3.26 2.27 -2.16
N ASP A 17 -4.35 1.54 -2.43
CA ASP A 17 -4.65 0.92 -3.73
C ASP A 17 -6.10 1.21 -4.15
N ALA A 18 -6.33 1.66 -5.38
CA ALA A 18 -7.66 1.97 -5.91
C ALA A 18 -8.37 0.74 -6.53
N LEU A 19 -9.64 0.52 -6.17
CA LEU A 19 -10.50 -0.45 -6.86
C LEU A 19 -10.61 -0.17 -8.37
N PRO A 20 -10.64 -1.23 -9.23
CA PRO A 20 -11.22 -2.54 -8.93
C PRO A 20 -10.25 -3.71 -8.65
N ILE A 21 -8.99 -3.49 -8.27
CA ILE A 21 -8.04 -4.61 -8.01
C ILE A 21 -8.58 -5.59 -6.94
N TRP A 22 -9.07 -5.08 -5.81
CA TRP A 22 -9.50 -5.91 -4.66
C TRP A 22 -10.85 -6.61 -4.83
N ARG A 23 -11.61 -6.32 -5.90
CA ARG A 23 -12.72 -7.22 -6.29
C ARG A 23 -12.21 -8.52 -6.93
N GLY A 24 -10.91 -8.66 -7.16
CA GLY A 24 -10.28 -9.80 -7.80
C GLY A 24 -9.15 -10.44 -7.01
N MET A 25 -8.58 -9.74 -6.03
CA MET A 25 -7.46 -10.19 -5.22
C MET A 25 -7.74 -9.97 -3.73
N SER A 26 -7.47 -10.96 -2.88
CA SER A 26 -7.35 -10.80 -1.43
C SER A 26 -5.87 -10.77 -1.03
N ILE A 27 -5.50 -9.96 -0.04
CA ILE A 27 -4.21 -10.12 0.66
C ILE A 27 -4.45 -11.07 1.83
N ASP A 28 -3.71 -12.17 1.85
CA ASP A 28 -3.84 -13.21 2.86
C ASP A 28 -2.84 -13.00 4.00
N THR A 29 -1.67 -12.43 3.72
CA THR A 29 -0.61 -12.22 4.71
C THR A 29 0.21 -10.99 4.35
N ILE A 30 0.65 -10.26 5.38
CA ILE A 30 1.60 -9.15 5.26
C ILE A 30 2.66 -9.27 6.36
N ALA A 31 3.90 -8.94 6.03
CA ALA A 31 5.05 -8.97 6.93
C ALA A 31 5.94 -7.74 6.72
N PRO A 32 6.41 -7.06 7.78
CA PRO A 32 6.07 -7.32 9.20
C PRO A 32 4.57 -7.11 9.50
N ASP A 33 4.13 -7.49 10.69
CA ASP A 33 2.74 -7.22 11.10
C ASP A 33 2.49 -5.71 11.09
N ALA A 34 1.42 -5.30 10.42
CA ALA A 34 0.98 -3.91 10.44
C ALA A 34 0.42 -3.55 11.83
N GLU A 35 0.69 -2.34 12.30
CA GLU A 35 0.13 -1.82 13.55
C GLU A 35 -1.39 -1.63 13.45
N SER A 36 -1.86 -1.24 12.26
CA SER A 36 -3.28 -1.14 11.94
C SER A 36 -3.52 -1.37 10.44
N ALA A 37 -4.78 -1.66 10.10
CA ALA A 37 -5.24 -1.76 8.73
C ALA A 37 -6.64 -1.15 8.59
N GLU A 38 -6.86 -0.45 7.48
CA GLU A 38 -8.13 0.19 7.14
C GLU A 38 -8.60 -0.25 5.76
N GLY A 39 -9.91 -0.47 5.60
CA GLY A 39 -10.53 -0.80 4.33
C GLY A 39 -11.68 0.15 4.05
N LEU A 40 -11.56 0.99 3.03
CA LEU A 40 -12.63 1.89 2.58
C LEU A 40 -12.79 1.79 1.06
N ASP A 41 -14.01 1.56 0.61
CA ASP A 41 -14.37 1.48 -0.82
C ASP A 41 -13.42 0.58 -1.65
N GLY A 42 -12.99 -0.53 -1.02
CA GLY A 42 -12.07 -1.54 -1.53
C GLY A 42 -10.64 -1.08 -1.82
N THR A 43 -10.25 0.06 -1.25
CA THR A 43 -8.85 0.37 -0.98
C THR A 43 -8.50 -0.22 0.38
N TYR A 44 -7.41 -0.96 0.47
CA TYR A 44 -6.87 -1.44 1.74
C TYR A 44 -5.57 -0.73 2.04
N SER A 45 -5.47 -0.24 3.27
CA SER A 45 -4.28 0.45 3.77
C SER A 45 -3.72 -0.25 4.99
N TYR A 46 -2.40 -0.42 5.02
CA TYR A 46 -1.66 -1.02 6.12
C TYR A 46 -0.66 0.00 6.64
N HIS A 47 -0.60 0.15 7.97
CA HIS A 47 0.24 1.15 8.64
C HIS A 47 1.31 0.43 9.46
N PHE A 48 2.58 0.82 9.27
CA PHE A 48 3.74 0.15 9.88
C PHE A 48 4.47 1.01 10.93
N GLY A 49 3.87 2.14 11.31
CA GLY A 49 4.51 3.12 12.19
C GLY A 49 5.61 3.93 11.50
N ALA A 50 6.43 4.59 12.32
CA ALA A 50 7.50 5.46 11.85
C ALA A 50 8.78 4.67 11.52
N VAL A 51 9.40 4.97 10.38
CA VAL A 51 10.70 4.42 9.98
C VAL A 51 11.78 5.48 10.24
N LYS A 52 12.85 5.11 10.96
CA LYS A 52 13.91 6.08 11.29
C LYS A 52 14.75 6.43 10.07
N ALA A 53 15.35 7.62 10.08
CA ALA A 53 16.29 8.02 9.05
C ALA A 53 17.45 7.01 8.91
N GLY A 54 17.70 6.56 7.68
CA GLY A 54 18.72 5.55 7.39
C GLY A 54 18.30 4.10 7.65
N GLU A 55 17.09 3.88 8.18
CA GLU A 55 16.51 2.55 8.35
C GLU A 55 15.78 2.12 7.07
N ALA A 56 15.83 0.82 6.76
CA ALA A 56 15.16 0.25 5.60
C ALA A 56 13.95 -0.58 6.06
N LEU A 57 12.75 -0.17 5.66
CA LEU A 57 11.55 -0.97 5.81
C LEU A 57 11.42 -1.92 4.62
N ARG A 58 11.25 -3.21 4.89
CA ARG A 58 10.98 -4.24 3.87
C ARG A 58 9.61 -4.84 4.13
N ILE A 59 8.72 -4.68 3.17
CA ILE A 59 7.36 -5.20 3.23
C ILE A 59 7.26 -6.37 2.25
N LYS A 60 6.71 -7.48 2.74
CA LYS A 60 6.27 -8.61 1.93
C LYS A 60 4.77 -8.78 2.15
N PHE A 61 4.03 -8.96 1.07
CA PHE A 61 2.63 -9.36 1.14
C PHE A 61 2.39 -10.53 0.20
N ASP A 62 1.44 -11.37 0.57
CA ASP A 62 0.96 -12.49 -0.23
C ASP A 62 -0.55 -12.35 -0.40
N GLY A 63 -1.06 -12.72 -1.57
CA GLY A 63 -2.47 -12.63 -1.87
C GLY A 63 -2.94 -13.67 -2.87
N GLN A 64 -4.26 -13.88 -2.91
CA GLN A 64 -4.92 -14.80 -3.83
C GLN A 64 -5.77 -14.03 -4.83
N ILE A 65 -5.64 -14.37 -6.10
CA ILE A 65 -6.50 -13.87 -7.17
C ILE A 65 -7.62 -14.88 -7.42
N GLN A 66 -8.88 -14.45 -7.39
CA GLN A 66 -10.01 -15.33 -7.68
C GLN A 66 -10.02 -15.75 -9.16
N PRO A 67 -10.01 -17.06 -9.48
CA PRO A 67 -9.84 -17.55 -10.85
C PRO A 67 -11.04 -17.27 -11.79
N ARG A 68 -12.20 -16.87 -11.24
CA ARG A 68 -13.35 -16.43 -12.08
C ARG A 68 -13.13 -15.06 -12.73
N ALA A 69 -12.05 -14.37 -12.36
CA ALA A 69 -11.62 -13.12 -12.94
C ALA A 69 -10.72 -13.38 -14.17
N LEU A 70 -11.26 -14.01 -15.23
CA LEU A 70 -10.63 -14.00 -16.56
C LEU A 70 -10.59 -12.56 -17.07
N ARG A 71 -9.63 -11.77 -16.60
CA ARG A 71 -9.48 -10.34 -16.86
C ARG A 71 -8.04 -9.91 -16.56
N VAL A 72 -7.71 -8.72 -17.04
CA VAL A 72 -6.57 -7.95 -16.55
C VAL A 72 -7.02 -7.22 -15.28
N LEU A 73 -6.24 -7.31 -14.20
CA LEU A 73 -6.38 -6.52 -12.98
C LEU A 73 -5.37 -5.39 -13.05
N GLU A 74 -5.83 -4.15 -12.95
CA GLU A 74 -4.98 -2.95 -13.03
C GLU A 74 -5.27 -1.99 -11.89
N GLY A 75 -4.23 -1.31 -11.43
CA GLY A 75 -4.26 -0.22 -10.46
C GLY A 75 -2.89 -0.05 -9.79
N ASP A 76 -2.82 0.62 -8.65
CA ASP A 76 -1.57 1.16 -8.12
C ASP A 76 -1.28 0.66 -6.69
N ILE A 77 -0.01 0.32 -6.44
CA ILE A 77 0.52 0.16 -5.09
C ILE A 77 1.18 1.48 -4.70
N THR A 78 0.56 2.23 -3.80
CA THR A 78 1.05 3.56 -3.39
C THR A 78 1.67 3.51 -2.01
N ILE A 79 2.89 4.01 -1.84
CA ILE A 79 3.53 4.26 -0.55
C ILE A 79 3.38 5.74 -0.22
N ALA A 80 2.79 6.06 0.94
CA ALA A 80 2.55 7.42 1.41
C ALA A 80 3.17 7.66 2.79
N ASP A 81 3.46 8.92 3.12
CA ASP A 81 3.80 9.48 4.45
C ASP A 81 2.56 10.23 4.97
N ASP A 82 1.85 9.61 5.90
CA ASP A 82 0.51 9.97 6.38
C ASP A 82 -0.47 10.15 5.21
N LYS A 83 -0.65 11.39 4.75
CA LYS A 83 -1.55 11.76 3.65
C LYS A 83 -0.81 12.15 2.36
N THR A 84 0.51 12.01 2.34
CA THR A 84 1.37 12.45 1.24
C THR A 84 1.92 11.25 0.49
N ASP A 85 1.49 11.02 -0.75
CA ASP A 85 2.04 9.96 -1.58
C ASP A 85 3.53 10.22 -1.88
N LEU A 86 4.37 9.24 -1.57
CA LEU A 86 5.81 9.26 -1.88
C LEU A 86 6.09 8.56 -3.22
N ILE A 87 5.48 7.41 -3.43
CA ILE A 87 5.70 6.55 -4.60
C ILE A 87 4.39 5.86 -4.98
N ALA A 88 4.07 5.80 -6.27
CA ALA A 88 3.02 4.94 -6.81
C ALA A 88 3.64 3.96 -7.82
N ILE A 89 3.32 2.68 -7.66
CA ILE A 89 3.80 1.60 -8.52
C ILE A 89 2.59 1.03 -9.27
N PRO A 90 2.45 1.31 -10.58
CA PRO A 90 1.37 0.74 -11.36
C PRO A 90 1.59 -0.77 -11.53
N LEU A 91 0.53 -1.52 -11.27
CA LEU A 91 0.49 -2.98 -11.35
C LEU A 91 -0.58 -3.39 -12.35
N SER A 92 -0.19 -4.24 -13.31
CA SER A 92 -1.11 -4.91 -14.24
C SER A 92 -0.86 -6.40 -14.21
N ILE A 93 -1.88 -7.17 -13.81
CA ILE A 93 -1.81 -8.63 -13.70
C ILE A 93 -2.83 -9.23 -14.64
N THR A 94 -2.34 -10.01 -15.60
CA THR A 94 -3.21 -10.78 -16.50
C THR A 94 -3.43 -12.18 -15.93
N VAL A 95 -4.69 -12.53 -15.70
CA VAL A 95 -5.08 -13.90 -15.32
C VAL A 95 -5.45 -14.66 -16.59
N LEU A 96 -4.63 -15.65 -16.94
CA LEU A 96 -4.84 -16.52 -18.09
C LEU A 96 -5.80 -17.67 -17.74
N PRO A 97 -6.53 -18.23 -18.73
CA PRO A 97 -7.38 -19.40 -18.55
C PRO A 97 -6.61 -20.67 -18.18
#